data_AF-A0AA42RHH5-F1
#
_entry.id   AF-A0AA42RHH5-F1
#
_cell.length_a   1.000
_cell.length_b   1.000
_cell.length_c   1.000
_cell.angle_alpha   90.00
_cell.angle_beta   90.00
_cell.angle_gamma   90.00
#
_symmetry.space_group_name_H-M   'P 1'
#
loop_
_entity.id
_entity.type
_entity.pdbx_description
1 polymer ?
#
loop_
_entity_poly.entity_id
_entity_poly.type
_entity_poly.pdbx_seq_one_letter_code
_entity_poly.pdbx_strand_id
1 'polypeptide(L)'
;MKDLFLEVDSIQKSFNGNNILKNISFQVKKGEIVSIIGRNGSGKSTLFDVIFGSISSENKFVRINGEVKKNTFEVKDGLAFVTQFNHFPQNIKVKTLIDLFIDEERIKIKFLEDDLIMNILKHRVKNTSYGQQRYLQVKIYLYSTSSFCILDEPFAGLSPLMIDNISRQIIEQSNHKGIIISDHQYEYVLNISTKNYVLKEGNLIKIEDRNDLKKLGYLNNYPK
;
A
#
# COMPACT_ATOMS: atom_id res chain seq x y z
N MET A 1 -16.40 -4.26 21.25
CA MET A 1 -15.16 -3.55 20.84
C MET A 1 -15.54 -2.61 19.71
N LYS A 2 -15.07 -1.34 19.71
CA LYS A 2 -15.23 -0.48 18.53
C LYS A 2 -14.34 -1.04 17.42
N ASP A 3 -14.88 -1.18 16.21
CA ASP A 3 -14.11 -1.59 15.05
C ASP A 3 -12.97 -0.60 14.79
N LEU A 4 -11.77 -1.11 14.52
CA LEU A 4 -10.60 -0.31 14.19
C LEU A 4 -10.73 0.20 12.75
N PHE A 5 -10.76 1.51 12.55
CA PHE A 5 -10.86 2.12 11.22
C PHE A 5 -9.95 3.33 11.05
N LEU A 6 -9.41 3.43 9.83
CA LEU A 6 -8.72 4.60 9.29
C LEU A 6 -9.74 5.38 8.47
N GLU A 7 -9.94 6.64 8.83
CA GLU A 7 -10.76 7.58 8.08
C GLU A 7 -9.86 8.61 7.43
N VAL A 8 -10.04 8.77 6.12
CA VAL A 8 -9.45 9.83 5.31
C VAL A 8 -10.59 10.73 4.90
N ASP A 9 -10.49 12.01 5.23
CA ASP A 9 -11.59 12.94 5.03
C ASP A 9 -11.06 14.30 4.56
N SER A 10 -11.69 14.77 3.48
CA SER A 10 -11.54 16.11 2.92
C SER A 10 -10.10 16.45 2.53
N ILE A 11 -9.33 15.46 2.05
CA ILE A 11 -7.96 15.70 1.58
C ILE A 11 -7.99 16.57 0.31
N GLN A 12 -7.25 17.68 0.37
CA GLN A 12 -6.98 18.57 -0.75
C GLN A 12 -5.48 18.73 -0.95
N LYS A 13 -5.02 18.80 -2.20
CA LYS A 13 -3.63 19.09 -2.48
C LYS A 13 -3.46 19.82 -3.80
N SER A 14 -2.76 20.94 -3.75
CA SER A 14 -2.40 21.71 -4.94
C SER A 14 -0.89 21.89 -5.07
N PHE A 15 -0.39 21.90 -6.30
CA PHE A 15 0.98 22.28 -6.61
C PHE A 15 0.96 23.35 -7.70
N ASN A 16 1.61 24.50 -7.43
CA ASN A 16 1.69 25.63 -8.36
C ASN A 16 0.33 26.05 -8.96
N GLY A 17 -0.73 26.05 -8.13
CA GLY A 17 -2.10 26.39 -8.55
C GLY A 17 -2.89 25.24 -9.21
N ASN A 18 -2.25 24.11 -9.52
CA ASN A 18 -2.93 22.94 -10.07
C ASN A 18 -3.44 22.03 -8.94
N ASN A 19 -4.76 21.85 -8.86
CA ASN A 19 -5.40 20.99 -7.86
C ASN A 19 -5.22 19.52 -8.24
N ILE A 20 -4.29 18.84 -7.56
CA ILE A 20 -4.01 17.40 -7.73
C ILE A 20 -5.04 16.55 -6.97
N LEU A 21 -5.47 16.98 -5.78
CA LEU A 21 -6.51 16.34 -4.97
C LEU A 21 -7.55 17.41 -4.58
N LYS A 22 -8.85 17.15 -4.82
CA LYS A 22 -9.91 18.18 -4.69
C LYS A 22 -10.82 17.99 -3.48
N ASN A 23 -11.13 16.75 -3.11
CA ASN A 23 -11.90 16.42 -1.91
C ASN A 23 -11.91 14.89 -1.72
N ILE A 24 -10.78 14.32 -1.31
CA ILE A 24 -10.67 12.86 -1.20
C ILE A 24 -11.13 12.41 0.19
N SER A 25 -12.18 11.58 0.23
CA SER A 25 -12.67 10.95 1.45
C SER A 25 -12.95 9.46 1.23
N PHE A 26 -12.47 8.62 2.15
CA PHE A 26 -12.76 7.18 2.20
C PHE A 26 -12.39 6.61 3.57
N GLN A 27 -12.83 5.38 3.85
CA GLN A 27 -12.54 4.68 5.10
C GLN A 27 -12.02 3.28 4.81
N VAL A 28 -11.10 2.83 5.66
CA VAL A 28 -10.53 1.49 5.64
C VAL A 28 -10.70 0.87 7.01
N LYS A 29 -11.30 -0.31 7.07
CA LYS A 29 -11.40 -1.11 8.30
C LYS A 29 -10.42 -2.27 8.26
N LYS A 30 -10.13 -2.84 9.43
CA LYS A 30 -9.52 -4.17 9.50
C LYS A 30 -10.37 -5.17 8.70
N GLY A 31 -9.71 -6.04 7.92
CA GLY A 31 -10.39 -6.96 6.99
C GLY A 31 -10.66 -6.36 5.61
N GLU A 32 -10.44 -5.06 5.41
CA GLU A 32 -10.65 -4.41 4.12
C GLU A 32 -9.33 -4.20 3.38
N ILE A 33 -9.35 -4.48 2.08
CA ILE A 33 -8.33 -4.13 1.11
C ILE A 33 -8.97 -3.10 0.17
N VAL A 34 -8.51 -1.86 0.23
CA VAL A 34 -9.02 -0.73 -0.55
C VAL A 34 -8.04 -0.43 -1.67
N SER A 35 -8.46 -0.66 -2.92
CA SER A 35 -7.67 -0.25 -4.08
C SER A 35 -7.91 1.20 -4.47
N ILE A 36 -6.82 1.89 -4.81
CA ILE A 36 -6.85 3.19 -5.46
C ILE A 36 -6.11 3.08 -6.79
N ILE A 37 -6.89 3.02 -7.87
CA ILE A 37 -6.41 2.86 -9.24
C ILE A 37 -6.38 4.23 -9.91
N GLY A 38 -5.46 4.46 -10.84
CA GLY A 38 -5.38 5.75 -11.53
C GLY A 38 -4.18 5.80 -12.46
N ARG A 39 -4.24 6.67 -13.47
CA ARG A 39 -3.15 6.82 -14.46
C ARG A 39 -1.89 7.39 -13.79
N ASN A 40 -0.76 7.32 -14.46
CA ASN A 40 0.48 7.93 -13.98
C ASN A 40 0.25 9.44 -13.88
N GLY A 41 0.70 10.03 -12.76
CA GLY A 41 0.46 11.44 -12.48
C GLY A 41 -0.96 11.79 -12.00
N SER A 42 -1.84 10.82 -11.74
CA SER A 42 -3.20 11.10 -11.22
C SER A 42 -3.24 11.58 -9.76
N GLY A 43 -2.10 11.53 -9.06
CA GLY A 43 -1.98 11.97 -7.65
C GLY A 43 -2.03 10.86 -6.60
N LYS A 44 -1.89 9.58 -6.97
CA LYS A 44 -1.95 8.44 -6.02
C LYS A 44 -0.88 8.52 -4.93
N SER A 45 0.40 8.61 -5.33
CA SER A 45 1.51 8.72 -4.38
C SER A 45 1.40 10.01 -3.55
N THR A 46 0.97 11.12 -4.15
CA THR A 46 0.65 12.36 -3.40
C THR A 46 -0.42 12.13 -2.35
N LEU A 47 -1.50 11.41 -2.67
CA LEU A 47 -2.54 11.07 -1.70
C LEU A 47 -1.97 10.23 -0.55
N PHE A 48 -1.15 9.23 -0.86
CA PHE A 48 -0.53 8.39 0.17
C PHE A 48 0.45 9.15 1.06
N ASP A 49 1.27 10.02 0.48
CA ASP A 49 2.18 10.89 1.22
C ASP A 49 1.42 11.86 2.13
N VAL A 50 0.31 12.43 1.64
CA VAL A 50 -0.56 13.26 2.46
C VAL A 50 -1.17 12.44 3.58
N ILE A 51 -1.71 11.24 3.33
CA ILE A 51 -2.28 10.37 4.38
C ILE A 51 -1.21 10.04 5.43
N PHE A 52 -0.05 9.57 4.99
CA PHE A 52 1.07 9.19 5.84
C PHE A 52 1.55 10.37 6.71
N GLY A 53 1.61 11.57 6.12
CA GLY A 53 2.07 12.80 6.76
C GLY A 53 3.44 13.27 6.27
N SER A 54 3.99 12.68 5.20
CA SER A 54 5.24 13.13 4.56
C SER A 54 5.05 14.40 3.73
N ILE A 55 3.83 14.67 3.25
CA ILE A 55 3.48 15.89 2.52
C ILE A 55 2.34 16.62 3.25
N SER A 56 2.48 17.93 3.43
CA SER A 56 1.43 18.79 3.97
C SER A 56 0.30 19.01 2.96
N SER A 57 -0.89 19.30 3.46
CA SER A 57 -2.10 19.48 2.66
C SER A 57 -2.88 20.69 3.18
N GLU A 58 -3.56 21.41 2.28
CA GLU A 58 -4.34 22.60 2.59
C GLU A 58 -5.53 22.26 3.50
N ASN A 59 -6.11 21.07 3.31
CA ASN A 59 -7.16 20.52 4.16
C ASN A 59 -6.99 19.00 4.24
N LYS A 60 -6.96 18.43 5.44
CA LYS A 60 -6.81 17.00 5.69
C LYS A 60 -7.33 16.66 7.08
N PHE A 61 -8.23 15.69 7.16
CA PHE A 61 -8.52 14.96 8.39
C PHE A 61 -8.20 13.50 8.18
N VAL A 62 -7.13 13.02 8.82
CA VAL A 62 -6.87 11.58 8.92
C VAL A 62 -7.08 11.17 10.35
N ARG A 63 -8.02 10.24 10.56
CA ARG A 63 -8.41 9.75 11.89
C ARG A 63 -8.15 8.26 12.00
N ILE A 64 -7.64 7.84 13.14
CA ILE A 64 -7.60 6.42 13.53
C ILE A 64 -8.51 6.31 14.75
N ASN A 65 -9.57 5.50 14.66
CA ASN A 65 -10.60 5.37 15.70
C ASN A 65 -11.26 6.69 16.11
N GLY A 66 -11.44 7.61 15.15
CA GLY A 66 -12.04 8.92 15.39
C GLY A 66 -11.07 9.96 15.96
N GLU A 67 -9.83 9.61 16.27
CA GLU A 67 -8.82 10.57 16.72
C GLU A 67 -8.03 11.13 15.54
N VAL A 68 -8.06 12.45 15.35
CA VAL A 68 -7.27 13.13 14.32
C VAL A 68 -5.78 12.96 14.59
N LYS A 69 -5.04 12.51 13.58
CA LYS A 69 -3.59 12.30 13.63
C LYS A 69 -2.89 13.27 12.68
N LYS A 70 -1.94 14.04 13.22
CA LYS A 70 -1.11 14.95 12.42
C LYS A 70 -0.17 14.14 11.50
N ASN A 71 0.55 13.20 12.12
CA ASN A 71 1.47 12.27 11.48
C ASN A 71 1.03 10.85 11.83
N THR A 72 0.71 10.02 10.84
CA THR A 72 0.18 8.66 11.10
C THR A 72 1.28 7.65 11.44
N PHE A 73 2.53 7.96 11.12
CA PHE A 73 3.70 7.14 11.47
C PHE A 73 4.14 7.27 12.93
N GLU A 74 3.74 8.35 13.63
CA GLU A 74 4.06 8.56 15.05
C GLU A 74 3.10 7.79 15.98
N VAL A 75 2.08 7.15 15.42
CA VAL A 75 1.08 6.41 16.18
C VAL A 75 1.59 5.00 16.43
N LYS A 76 1.62 4.59 17.71
CA LYS A 76 1.85 3.20 18.10
C LYS A 76 0.80 2.31 17.41
N ASP A 77 1.25 1.30 16.68
CA ASP A 77 0.42 0.44 15.82
C ASP A 77 -0.31 1.20 14.69
N GLY A 78 0.27 2.32 14.24
CA GLY A 78 -0.29 3.25 13.26
C GLY A 78 -0.28 2.75 11.81
N LEU A 79 0.17 3.61 10.90
CA LEU A 79 0.17 3.34 9.46
C LEU A 79 1.57 2.96 8.97
N ALA A 80 1.73 1.73 8.47
CA ALA A 80 2.91 1.35 7.70
C ALA A 80 2.77 1.83 6.25
N PHE A 81 3.83 2.32 5.62
CA PHE A 81 3.78 2.78 4.24
C PHE A 81 4.98 2.28 3.42
N VAL A 82 4.68 1.47 2.41
CA VAL A 82 5.63 1.10 1.35
C VAL A 82 5.54 2.15 0.25
N THR A 83 6.61 2.93 0.09
CA THR A 83 6.75 3.89 -1.01
C THR A 83 7.25 3.19 -2.28
N GLN A 84 7.27 3.89 -3.41
CA GLN A 84 7.83 3.37 -4.67
C GLN A 84 9.36 3.19 -4.64
N PHE A 85 10.04 3.82 -3.67
CA PHE A 85 11.49 3.76 -3.55
C PHE A 85 11.94 2.74 -2.51
N ASN A 86 12.99 1.99 -2.81
CA ASN A 86 13.63 1.13 -1.82
C ASN A 86 14.55 1.96 -0.93
N HIS A 87 14.22 2.06 0.35
CA HIS A 87 15.00 2.81 1.33
C HIS A 87 15.91 1.92 2.20
N PHE A 88 15.99 0.62 1.93
CA PHE A 88 16.76 -0.28 2.78
C PHE A 88 18.28 -0.11 2.61
N PRO A 89 19.06 -0.22 3.71
CA PRO A 89 20.52 -0.19 3.64
C PRO A 89 21.08 -1.31 2.76
N GLN A 90 21.80 -0.94 1.71
CA GLN A 90 22.22 -1.89 0.67
C GLN A 90 23.31 -2.88 1.15
N ASN A 91 24.09 -2.52 2.17
CA ASN A 91 25.18 -3.36 2.69
C ASN A 91 24.78 -4.31 3.84
N ILE A 92 23.54 -4.22 4.33
CA ILE A 92 23.04 -5.08 5.41
C ILE A 92 22.63 -6.45 4.89
N LYS A 93 22.69 -7.50 5.73
CA LYS A 93 22.14 -8.82 5.40
C LYS A 93 20.61 -8.79 5.49
N VAL A 94 19.95 -9.55 4.63
CA VAL A 94 18.48 -9.70 4.65
C VAL A 94 18.00 -10.19 6.01
N LYS A 95 18.65 -11.20 6.60
CA LYS A 95 18.34 -11.66 7.96
C LYS A 95 18.33 -10.53 8.99
N THR A 96 19.39 -9.73 9.01
CA THR A 96 19.52 -8.61 9.95
C THR A 96 18.42 -7.57 9.73
N LEU A 97 18.03 -7.31 8.48
CA LEU A 97 16.91 -6.44 8.19
C LEU A 97 15.60 -6.99 8.75
N ILE A 98 15.31 -8.28 8.54
CA ILE A 98 14.12 -8.93 9.09
C ILE A 98 14.12 -8.85 10.62
N ASP A 99 15.25 -9.12 11.26
CA ASP A 99 15.40 -9.04 12.72
C ASP A 99 15.19 -7.62 13.28
N LEU A 100 15.46 -6.58 12.49
CA LEU A 100 15.25 -5.18 12.89
C LEU A 100 13.79 -4.72 12.77
N PHE A 101 13.06 -5.24 11.79
CA PHE A 101 11.69 -4.78 11.47
C PHE A 101 10.59 -5.73 11.98
N ILE A 102 10.91 -6.99 12.24
CA ILE A 102 10.00 -8.02 12.73
C ILE A 102 10.54 -8.55 14.05
N ASP A 103 10.11 -7.95 15.16
CA ASP A 103 10.55 -8.29 16.52
C ASP A 103 9.73 -9.43 17.14
N GLU A 104 8.45 -9.56 16.78
CA GLU A 104 7.59 -10.63 17.29
C GLU A 104 7.95 -12.00 16.67
N GLU A 105 8.44 -12.92 17.51
CA GLU A 105 8.89 -14.26 17.09
C GLU A 105 7.84 -15.06 16.30
N ARG A 106 6.56 -14.98 16.69
CA ARG A 106 5.48 -15.68 15.97
C ARG A 106 5.30 -15.16 14.55
N ILE A 107 5.36 -13.85 14.38
CA ILE A 107 5.29 -13.19 13.07
C ILE A 107 6.53 -13.55 12.26
N LYS A 108 7.72 -13.56 12.89
CA LYS A 108 8.98 -13.90 12.25
C LYS A 108 9.01 -15.34 11.71
N ILE A 109 8.52 -16.32 12.49
CA ILE A 109 8.40 -17.72 12.03
C ILE A 109 7.57 -17.77 10.75
N LYS A 110 6.36 -17.19 10.77
CA LYS A 110 5.47 -17.15 9.60
C LYS A 110 6.08 -16.40 8.41
N PHE A 111 6.81 -15.31 8.66
CA PHE A 111 7.52 -14.57 7.63
C PHE A 111 8.56 -15.43 6.90
N LEU A 112 9.25 -16.30 7.64
CA LEU A 112 10.33 -17.17 7.16
C LEU A 112 9.85 -18.50 6.56
N GLU A 113 8.56 -18.82 6.59
CA GLU A 113 7.96 -19.97 5.87
C GLU A 113 8.01 -19.80 4.33
N ASP A 114 8.41 -18.64 3.85
CA ASP A 114 8.48 -18.29 2.43
C ASP A 114 9.85 -18.59 1.84
N ASP A 115 9.88 -19.59 0.95
CA ASP A 115 11.10 -20.05 0.28
C ASP A 115 11.84 -18.93 -0.45
N LEU A 116 11.14 -17.94 -1.02
CA LEU A 116 11.80 -16.83 -1.72
C LEU A 116 12.63 -15.98 -0.76
N ILE A 117 12.14 -15.76 0.46
CA ILE A 117 12.85 -15.05 1.52
C ILE A 117 14.00 -15.91 2.05
N MET A 118 13.76 -17.19 2.31
CA MET A 118 14.77 -18.11 2.83
C MET A 118 15.99 -18.22 1.89
N ASN A 119 15.75 -18.24 0.58
CA ASN A 119 16.78 -18.29 -0.44
C ASN A 119 17.69 -17.05 -0.47
N ILE A 120 17.20 -15.88 -0.02
CA ILE A 120 18.00 -14.63 0.02
C ILE A 120 18.47 -14.27 1.44
N LEU A 121 18.09 -15.04 2.47
CA LEU A 121 18.24 -14.68 3.88
C LEU A 121 19.68 -14.33 4.28
N LYS A 122 20.65 -15.07 3.73
CA LYS A 122 22.09 -14.89 4.02
C LYS A 122 22.75 -13.80 3.16
N HIS A 123 22.08 -13.35 2.09
CA HIS A 123 22.61 -12.36 1.17
C HIS A 123 22.58 -10.96 1.78
N ARG A 124 23.44 -10.08 1.27
CA ARG A 124 23.29 -8.64 1.46
C ARG A 124 22.20 -8.12 0.52
N VAL A 125 21.47 -7.07 0.92
CA VAL A 125 20.38 -6.49 0.13
C VAL A 125 20.86 -6.17 -1.30
N LYS A 126 22.02 -5.53 -1.46
CA LYS A 126 22.60 -5.21 -2.77
C LYS A 126 22.90 -6.42 -3.68
N ASN A 127 23.02 -7.62 -3.10
CA ASN A 127 23.29 -8.85 -3.83
C ASN A 127 21.99 -9.59 -4.23
N THR A 128 20.83 -8.97 -4.03
CA THR A 128 19.53 -9.50 -4.45
C THR A 128 19.00 -8.71 -5.64
N SER A 129 18.24 -9.37 -6.51
CA SER A 129 17.61 -8.71 -7.67
C SER A 129 16.62 -7.63 -7.23
N TYR A 130 16.34 -6.67 -8.10
CA TYR A 130 15.35 -5.62 -7.82
C TYR A 130 13.98 -6.20 -7.40
N GLY A 131 13.49 -7.23 -8.10
CA GLY A 131 12.25 -7.90 -7.74
C GLY A 131 12.30 -8.57 -6.35
N GLN A 132 13.42 -9.21 -5.99
CA GLN A 132 13.60 -9.76 -4.64
C GLN A 132 13.63 -8.67 -3.56
N GLN A 133 14.27 -7.52 -3.83
CA GLN A 133 14.28 -6.39 -2.91
C GLN A 133 12.89 -5.82 -2.72
N ARG A 134 12.12 -5.67 -3.81
CA ARG A 134 10.73 -5.20 -3.75
C ARG A 134 9.84 -6.16 -2.97
N TYR A 135 9.96 -7.46 -3.25
CA TYR A 135 9.23 -8.51 -2.56
C TYR A 135 9.49 -8.47 -1.05
N LEU A 136 10.77 -8.41 -0.66
CA LEU A 136 11.19 -8.28 0.74
C LEU A 136 10.61 -7.01 1.39
N GLN A 137 10.65 -5.88 0.69
CA GLN A 137 10.10 -4.62 1.18
C GLN A 137 8.61 -4.71 1.44
N VAL A 138 7.82 -5.09 0.44
CA VAL A 138 6.37 -5.23 0.59
C VAL A 138 6.05 -6.15 1.76
N LYS A 139 6.73 -7.29 1.85
CA LYS A 139 6.50 -8.27 2.91
C LYS A 139 6.83 -7.73 4.30
N ILE A 140 7.95 -7.02 4.48
CA ILE A 140 8.33 -6.43 5.79
C ILE A 140 7.22 -5.49 6.30
N TYR A 141 6.73 -4.58 5.47
CA TYR A 141 5.71 -3.63 5.88
C TYR A 141 4.35 -4.31 6.07
N LEU A 142 4.03 -5.30 5.24
CA LEU A 142 2.82 -6.09 5.38
C LEU A 142 2.78 -6.82 6.73
N TYR A 143 3.89 -7.41 7.16
CA TYR A 143 4.05 -8.15 8.42
C TYR A 143 4.41 -7.29 9.63
N SER A 144 4.54 -5.97 9.48
CA SER A 144 4.72 -5.05 10.62
C SER A 144 3.54 -5.13 11.60
N THR A 145 3.71 -4.66 12.84
CA THR A 145 2.61 -4.62 13.83
C THR A 145 1.56 -3.53 13.57
N SER A 146 1.78 -2.66 12.58
CA SER A 146 0.88 -1.58 12.20
C SER A 146 -0.52 -2.09 11.83
N SER A 147 -1.54 -1.41 12.38
CA SER A 147 -2.97 -1.69 12.19
C SER A 147 -3.47 -1.37 10.78
N PHE A 148 -2.73 -0.53 10.06
CA PHE A 148 -3.00 -0.18 8.67
C PHE A 148 -1.72 -0.21 7.85
N CYS A 149 -1.83 -0.51 6.56
CA CYS A 149 -0.71 -0.45 5.63
C CYS A 149 -1.11 0.16 4.28
N ILE A 150 -0.28 1.04 3.73
CA ILE A 150 -0.32 1.48 2.33
C ILE A 150 0.75 0.73 1.55
N LEU A 151 0.35 0.12 0.44
CA LEU A 151 1.21 -0.54 -0.54
C LEU A 151 1.12 0.20 -1.88
N ASP A 152 2.08 1.08 -2.19
CA ASP A 152 2.11 1.80 -3.47
C ASP A 152 3.03 1.11 -4.48
N GLU A 153 2.44 0.50 -5.50
CA GLU A 153 3.03 -0.33 -6.55
C GLU A 153 3.74 -1.61 -6.06
N PRO A 154 3.13 -2.42 -5.17
CA PRO A 154 3.81 -3.56 -4.55
C PRO A 154 4.27 -4.62 -5.56
N PHE A 155 3.69 -4.67 -6.76
CA PHE A 155 3.99 -5.69 -7.76
C PHE A 155 5.06 -5.27 -8.76
N ALA A 156 5.54 -4.02 -8.69
CA ALA A 156 6.56 -3.49 -9.59
C ALA A 156 7.82 -4.38 -9.66
N GLY A 157 8.14 -4.87 -10.85
CA GLY A 157 9.34 -5.70 -11.10
C GLY A 157 9.27 -7.11 -10.52
N LEU A 158 8.12 -7.56 -10.01
CA LEU A 158 7.92 -8.92 -9.53
C LEU A 158 7.60 -9.87 -10.70
N SER A 159 8.06 -11.13 -10.59
CA SER A 159 7.62 -12.19 -11.50
C SER A 159 6.18 -12.63 -11.18
N PRO A 160 5.45 -13.27 -12.13
CA PRO A 160 4.08 -13.72 -11.87
C PRO A 160 3.94 -14.59 -10.61
N LEU A 161 4.87 -15.53 -10.40
CA LEU A 161 4.90 -16.36 -9.19
C LEU A 161 5.04 -15.54 -7.90
N MET A 162 5.86 -14.49 -7.92
CA MET A 162 6.02 -13.58 -6.79
C MET A 162 4.73 -12.78 -6.54
N ILE A 163 4.08 -12.29 -7.59
CA ILE A 163 2.81 -11.56 -7.50
C ILE A 163 1.73 -12.44 -6.89
N ASP A 164 1.60 -13.69 -7.35
CA ASP A 164 0.63 -14.64 -6.79
C ASP A 164 0.89 -14.90 -5.30
N ASN A 165 2.16 -15.08 -4.93
CA ASN A 165 2.52 -15.34 -3.54
C ASN A 165 2.26 -14.13 -2.63
N ILE A 166 2.68 -12.93 -3.03
CA ILE A 166 2.43 -11.73 -2.23
C ILE A 166 0.94 -11.38 -2.18
N SER A 167 0.18 -11.63 -3.25
CA SER A 167 -1.28 -11.43 -3.28
C SER A 167 -1.99 -12.30 -2.24
N ARG A 168 -1.62 -13.58 -2.12
CA ARG A 168 -2.13 -14.46 -1.06
C ARG A 168 -1.79 -13.92 0.33
N GLN A 169 -0.56 -13.44 0.53
CA GLN A 169 -0.14 -12.88 1.81
C GLN A 169 -0.88 -11.56 2.13
N ILE A 170 -1.17 -10.72 1.14
CA ILE A 170 -1.96 -9.49 1.31
C ILE A 170 -3.37 -9.84 1.79
N ILE A 171 -4.02 -10.81 1.13
CA ILE A 171 -5.35 -11.32 1.55
C ILE A 171 -5.28 -11.84 2.98
N GLU A 172 -4.32 -12.70 3.28
CA GLU A 172 -4.18 -13.29 4.62
C GLU A 172 -3.98 -12.22 5.70
N GLN A 173 -3.12 -11.24 5.44
CA GLN A 173 -2.79 -10.18 6.39
C GLN A 173 -3.92 -9.17 6.57
N SER A 174 -4.82 -9.04 5.58
CA SER A 174 -6.02 -8.20 5.74
C SER A 174 -6.91 -8.64 6.91
N ASN A 175 -6.88 -9.93 7.30
CA ASN A 175 -7.57 -10.40 8.51
C ASN A 175 -7.07 -9.75 9.80
N HIS A 176 -5.88 -9.14 9.78
CA HIS A 176 -5.23 -8.53 10.93
C HIS A 176 -5.19 -7.00 10.86
N LYS A 177 -5.26 -6.39 9.66
CA LYS A 177 -5.12 -4.95 9.43
C LYS A 177 -5.95 -4.43 8.25
N GLY A 178 -6.13 -3.12 8.15
CA GLY A 178 -6.67 -2.50 6.94
C GLY A 178 -5.57 -2.21 5.92
N ILE A 179 -5.81 -2.48 4.64
CA ILE A 179 -4.80 -2.32 3.59
C ILE A 179 -5.30 -1.35 2.53
N ILE A 180 -4.46 -0.39 2.14
CA ILE A 180 -4.64 0.45 0.96
C ILE A 180 -3.61 0.01 -0.07
N ILE A 181 -4.03 -0.22 -1.31
CA ILE A 181 -3.14 -0.69 -2.38
C ILE A 181 -3.35 0.09 -3.67
N SER A 182 -2.26 0.35 -4.38
CA SER A 182 -2.26 0.94 -5.72
C SER A 182 -1.24 0.19 -6.55
N ASP A 183 -1.57 -0.16 -7.80
CA ASP A 183 -0.62 -0.75 -8.73
C ASP A 183 -1.07 -0.51 -10.18
N HIS A 184 -0.15 -0.61 -11.14
CA HIS A 184 -0.47 -0.61 -12.57
C HIS A 184 -1.06 -1.94 -13.03
N GLN A 185 -0.73 -3.03 -12.35
CA GLN A 185 -1.29 -4.35 -12.61
C GLN A 185 -2.68 -4.49 -11.97
N TYR A 186 -3.62 -3.67 -12.46
CA TYR A 186 -4.94 -3.47 -11.88
C TYR A 186 -5.76 -4.76 -11.74
N GLU A 187 -5.53 -5.76 -12.61
CA GLU A 187 -6.25 -7.04 -12.54
C GLU A 187 -5.95 -7.79 -11.24
N TYR A 188 -4.66 -7.88 -10.82
CA TYR A 188 -4.30 -8.48 -9.55
C TYR A 188 -4.87 -7.69 -8.37
N VAL A 189 -4.80 -6.36 -8.44
CA VAL A 189 -5.33 -5.48 -7.39
C VAL A 189 -6.84 -5.66 -7.23
N LEU A 190 -7.60 -5.63 -8.32
CA LEU A 190 -9.06 -5.82 -8.27
C LEU A 190 -9.44 -7.18 -7.72
N ASN A 191 -8.69 -8.24 -8.06
CA ASN A 191 -8.98 -9.60 -7.62
C ASN A 191 -8.83 -9.80 -6.10
N ILE A 192 -7.99 -9.00 -5.43
CA ILE A 192 -7.74 -9.12 -3.99
C ILE A 192 -8.45 -8.04 -3.16
N SER A 193 -9.02 -7.02 -3.80
CA SER A 193 -9.56 -5.85 -3.11
C SER A 193 -11.04 -6.00 -2.74
N THR A 194 -11.40 -5.55 -1.54
CA THR A 194 -12.78 -5.53 -1.04
C THR A 194 -13.54 -4.27 -1.44
N LYS A 195 -12.82 -3.16 -1.68
CA LYS A 195 -13.38 -1.90 -2.18
C LYS A 195 -12.43 -1.33 -3.22
N ASN A 196 -13.00 -0.73 -4.26
CA ASN A 196 -12.22 -0.26 -5.39
C ASN A 196 -12.57 1.19 -5.70
N TYR A 197 -11.54 1.99 -5.96
CA TYR A 197 -11.68 3.39 -6.35
C TYR A 197 -10.77 3.72 -7.52
N VAL A 198 -11.20 4.69 -8.33
CA VAL A 198 -10.40 5.34 -9.36
C VAL A 198 -10.14 6.77 -8.96
N LEU A 199 -8.87 7.16 -8.87
CA LEU A 199 -8.44 8.54 -8.75
C LEU A 199 -8.35 9.17 -10.14
N LYS A 200 -9.29 10.07 -10.45
CA LYS A 200 -9.39 10.77 -11.73
C LYS A 200 -9.63 12.26 -11.51
N GLU A 201 -8.79 13.10 -12.13
CA GLU A 201 -8.93 14.57 -12.12
C GLU A 201 -9.06 15.17 -10.70
N GLY A 202 -8.36 14.56 -9.74
CA GLY A 202 -8.35 14.92 -8.33
C GLY A 202 -9.55 14.47 -7.51
N ASN A 203 -10.41 13.60 -8.05
CA ASN A 203 -11.56 13.03 -7.36
C ASN A 203 -11.40 11.51 -7.22
N LEU A 204 -11.91 10.96 -6.12
CA LEU A 204 -11.96 9.52 -5.86
C LEU A 204 -13.34 8.98 -6.24
N ILE A 205 -13.42 8.11 -7.24
CA ILE A 205 -14.66 7.57 -7.77
C ILE A 205 -14.73 6.09 -7.41
N LYS A 206 -15.76 5.67 -6.66
CA LYS A 206 -15.95 4.25 -6.33
C LYS A 206 -16.29 3.46 -7.60
N ILE A 207 -15.73 2.27 -7.74
CA ILE A 207 -16.01 1.34 -8.83
C ILE A 207 -16.36 -0.04 -8.27
N GLU A 208 -17.12 -0.82 -9.02
CA GLU A 208 -17.47 -2.19 -8.64
C GLU A 208 -16.66 -3.20 -9.44
N ASP A 209 -16.47 -2.94 -10.73
CA ASP A 209 -15.89 -3.92 -11.64
C ASP A 209 -14.99 -3.29 -12.73
N ARG A 210 -14.51 -4.15 -13.62
CA ARG A 210 -13.69 -3.77 -14.78
C ARG A 210 -14.45 -2.91 -15.81
N ASN A 211 -15.78 -3.00 -15.88
CA ASN A 211 -16.57 -2.20 -16.81
C ASN A 211 -16.57 -0.73 -16.40
N ASP A 212 -16.58 -0.44 -15.10
CA ASP A 212 -16.46 0.93 -14.60
C ASP A 212 -15.10 1.55 -14.96
N LEU A 213 -14.02 0.76 -14.94
CA LEU A 213 -12.72 1.23 -15.43
C LEU A 213 -12.76 1.64 -16.91
N LYS A 214 -13.52 0.93 -17.75
CA LYS A 214 -13.72 1.30 -19.16
C LYS A 214 -14.54 2.58 -19.30
N LYS A 215 -15.67 2.68 -18.59
CA LYS A 215 -16.54 3.87 -18.60
C LYS A 215 -15.78 5.12 -18.16
N LEU A 216 -14.87 4.98 -17.19
CA LEU A 216 -14.04 6.07 -16.68
C LEU A 216 -12.85 6.38 -17.60
N GLY A 217 -12.64 5.64 -18.69
CA GLY A 217 -11.54 5.83 -19.63
C GLY A 217 -10.18 5.47 -19.05
N TYR A 218 -10.14 4.63 -18.01
CA TYR A 218 -8.90 4.11 -17.45
C TYR A 218 -8.33 2.99 -18.35
N LEU A 219 -9.21 2.10 -18.82
CA LEU A 219 -8.87 1.11 -19.84
C LEU A 219 -9.22 1.67 -21.22
N ASN A 220 -8.26 1.67 -22.14
CA ASN A 220 -8.52 2.02 -23.53
C ASN A 220 -9.46 0.99 -24.15
N ASN A 221 -10.42 1.46 -24.96
CA ASN A 221 -11.18 0.62 -25.87
C ASN A 221 -10.26 0.19 -27.03
N TYR A 222 -9.40 -0.80 -26.82
CA TYR A 222 -8.86 -1.56 -27.96
C TYR A 222 -9.73 -2.80 -28.14
N PRO A 223 -10.30 -3.03 -29.34
CA PRO A 223 -10.96 -4.30 -29.63
C PRO A 223 -9.93 -5.43 -29.50
N LYS A 224 -10.39 -6.56 -28.95
CA LYS A 224 -9.64 -7.82 -28.93
C LYS A 224 -9.28 -8.26 -30.34
#